data_AF-A0A8S3T8D2-F1
#
_entry.id   AF-A0A8S3T8D2-F1
#
_cell.length_a   1.000
_cell.length_b   1.000
_cell.length_c   1.000
_cell.angle_alpha   90.00
_cell.angle_beta   90.00
_cell.angle_gamma   90.00
#
_symmetry.space_group_name_H-M   'P 1'
#
loop_
_entity.id
_entity.type
_entity.pdbx_description
1 polymer ?
#
loop_
_entity_poly.entity_id
_entity_poly.type
_entity_poly.pdbx_seq_one_letter_code
_entity_poly.pdbx_strand_id
1 'polypeptide(L)'
;MPKRRSGGEIPLPEGWEECRDFDGKVFFIDHNTHQTSWIDPRDRFIKPQTFADCIGDELPYGWEGCHDPEIGVYYIDHINQVNQLEDPRQEWRSQQEHMLKEYLTTAQDDLQAKKEIYSVKEERLILAQDEYQHLTDTLTGWKSSRTSLASNSSVGSKYDPDLLKADVHHAKKRVARLRPRAGPDQS
;
A
#
# COMPACT_ATOMS: atom_id res chain seq x y z
N MET A 1 6.50 -43.23 18.58
CA MET A 1 5.86 -42.03 18.01
C MET A 1 4.38 -42.30 17.82
N PRO A 2 3.46 -41.46 18.30
CA PRO A 2 2.04 -41.75 18.17
C PRO A 2 1.61 -41.56 16.72
N LYS A 3 1.15 -42.64 16.09
CA LYS A 3 0.47 -42.64 14.79
C LYS A 3 -0.71 -41.67 14.88
N ARG A 4 -0.75 -40.63 14.02
CA ARG A 4 -1.94 -39.79 13.84
C ARG A 4 -3.08 -40.69 13.33
N ARG A 5 -3.91 -41.16 14.25
CA ARG A 5 -5.25 -41.67 13.97
C ARG A 5 -6.18 -40.47 13.99
N SER A 6 -6.54 -39.92 12.83
CA SER A 6 -7.67 -38.97 12.73
C SER A 6 -8.15 -38.78 11.29
N GLY A 7 -8.45 -39.88 10.60
CA GLY A 7 -9.19 -39.88 9.33
C GLY A 7 -10.09 -41.11 9.14
N GLY A 8 -10.07 -42.05 10.10
CA GLY A 8 -10.76 -43.34 9.98
C GLY A 8 -12.27 -43.33 10.27
N GLU A 9 -12.85 -42.18 10.62
CA GLU A 9 -14.30 -42.07 10.85
C GLU A 9 -15.08 -41.65 9.60
N ILE A 10 -14.42 -41.03 8.61
CA ILE A 10 -15.07 -40.56 7.39
C ILE A 10 -14.81 -41.60 6.28
N PRO A 11 -15.85 -42.24 5.73
CA PRO A 11 -15.68 -43.14 4.60
C PRO A 11 -15.15 -42.37 3.38
N LEU A 12 -14.41 -43.06 2.50
CA LEU A 12 -14.02 -42.48 1.23
C LEU A 12 -15.27 -42.06 0.44
N PRO A 13 -15.24 -40.94 -0.29
CA PRO A 13 -16.35 -40.57 -1.16
C PRO A 13 -16.64 -41.65 -2.21
N GLU A 14 -17.85 -41.64 -2.74
CA GLU A 14 -18.26 -42.60 -3.76
C GLU A 14 -17.32 -42.56 -4.98
N GLY A 15 -16.89 -43.74 -5.44
CA GLY A 15 -15.94 -43.89 -6.55
C GLY A 15 -14.48 -43.66 -6.17
N TRP A 16 -14.14 -43.44 -4.89
CA TRP A 16 -12.74 -43.37 -4.45
C TRP A 16 -12.26 -44.69 -3.84
N GLU A 17 -11.03 -45.09 -4.18
CA GLU A 17 -10.38 -46.28 -3.67
C GLU A 17 -8.98 -45.95 -3.09
N GLU A 18 -8.68 -46.49 -1.92
CA GLU A 18 -7.34 -46.42 -1.30
C GLU A 18 -6.49 -47.61 -1.78
N CYS A 19 -5.33 -47.30 -2.36
CA CYS A 19 -4.36 -48.27 -2.85
C CYS A 19 -2.98 -48.02 -2.23
N ARG A 20 -2.06 -48.98 -2.39
CA ARG A 20 -0.65 -48.83 -1.99
C ARG A 20 0.28 -49.14 -3.14
N ASP A 21 1.33 -48.35 -3.27
CA ASP A 21 2.40 -48.59 -4.24
C ASP A 21 3.35 -49.70 -3.76
N PHE A 22 4.40 -49.96 -4.54
CA PHE A 22 5.41 -50.97 -4.23
C PHE A 22 6.24 -50.63 -2.98
N ASP A 23 6.36 -49.34 -2.66
CA ASP A 23 7.07 -48.83 -1.49
C ASP A 23 6.16 -48.76 -0.25
N GLY A 24 4.89 -49.14 -0.41
CA GLY A 24 3.87 -49.14 0.63
C GLY A 24 3.28 -47.76 0.94
N LYS A 25 3.58 -46.73 0.14
CA LYS A 25 2.92 -45.42 0.21
C LYS A 25 1.48 -45.55 -0.27
N VAL A 26 0.59 -44.92 0.48
CA VAL A 26 -0.84 -44.89 0.17
C VAL A 26 -1.10 -43.85 -0.92
N PHE A 27 -1.89 -44.21 -1.91
CA PHE A 27 -2.42 -43.31 -2.93
C PHE A 27 -3.90 -43.61 -3.16
N PHE A 28 -4.61 -42.66 -3.77
CA PHE A 28 -6.05 -42.74 -3.98
C PHE A 28 -6.38 -42.76 -5.46
N ILE A 29 -7.35 -43.58 -5.84
CA ILE A 29 -7.86 -43.70 -7.21
C ILE A 29 -9.28 -43.14 -7.23
N ASP A 30 -9.52 -42.14 -8.07
CA ASP A 30 -10.85 -41.64 -8.37
C ASP A 30 -11.37 -42.34 -9.63
N HIS A 31 -12.29 -43.29 -9.45
CA HIS A 31 -12.94 -44.02 -10.54
C HIS A 31 -13.92 -43.17 -11.34
N ASN A 32 -14.36 -42.02 -10.82
CA ASN A 32 -15.27 -41.12 -11.55
C ASN A 32 -14.51 -40.35 -12.64
N THR A 33 -13.28 -39.92 -12.32
CA THR A 33 -12.42 -39.16 -13.24
C THR A 33 -11.32 -40.01 -13.88
N HIS A 34 -11.18 -41.26 -13.45
CA HIS A 34 -10.10 -42.18 -13.82
C HIS A 34 -8.70 -41.60 -13.57
N GLN A 35 -8.53 -40.90 -12.44
CA GLN A 35 -7.27 -40.29 -12.03
C GLN A 35 -6.75 -40.90 -10.73
N THR A 36 -5.44 -40.78 -10.51
CA THR A 36 -4.80 -41.13 -9.25
C THR A 36 -4.25 -39.87 -8.57
N SER A 37 -4.26 -39.86 -7.24
CA SER A 37 -3.77 -38.74 -6.44
C SER A 37 -3.07 -39.22 -5.18
N TRP A 38 -2.04 -38.48 -4.76
CA TRP A 38 -1.40 -38.65 -3.46
C TRP A 38 -2.18 -37.96 -2.33
N ILE A 39 -3.18 -37.15 -2.68
CA ILE A 39 -3.99 -36.41 -1.72
C ILE A 39 -5.21 -37.25 -1.33
N ASP A 40 -5.44 -37.44 -0.03
CA ASP A 40 -6.67 -38.06 0.46
C ASP A 40 -7.87 -37.17 0.11
N PRO A 41 -8.89 -37.67 -0.60
CA PRO A 41 -10.07 -36.86 -0.95
C PRO A 41 -10.81 -36.31 0.29
N ARG A 42 -10.63 -36.94 1.46
CA ARG A 42 -11.21 -36.49 2.74
C ARG A 42 -10.46 -35.31 3.34
N ASP A 43 -9.17 -35.14 3.01
CA ASP A 43 -8.36 -34.04 3.54
C ASP A 43 -8.93 -32.68 3.16
N ARG A 44 -9.68 -32.58 2.06
CA ARG A 44 -10.38 -31.35 1.69
C ARG A 44 -11.32 -30.84 2.79
N PHE A 45 -11.88 -31.73 3.61
CA PHE A 45 -12.82 -31.36 4.67
C PHE A 45 -12.17 -31.21 6.03
N ILE A 46 -10.95 -31.74 6.21
CA ILE A 46 -10.28 -31.84 7.51
C ILE A 46 -9.10 -30.87 7.60
N LYS A 47 -8.36 -30.69 6.49
CA LYS A 47 -7.17 -29.83 6.45
C LYS A 47 -7.55 -28.37 6.19
N PRO A 48 -6.76 -27.43 6.71
CA PRO A 48 -6.93 -26.01 6.43
C PRO A 48 -6.79 -25.77 4.92
N GLN A 49 -7.72 -25.00 4.35
CA GLN A 49 -7.72 -24.69 2.92
C GLN A 49 -6.68 -23.62 2.55
N THR A 50 -6.28 -22.80 3.52
CA THR A 50 -5.28 -21.75 3.35
C THR A 50 -4.21 -21.83 4.42
N PHE A 51 -3.05 -21.23 4.13
CA PHE A 51 -1.98 -21.06 5.12
C PHE A 51 -2.42 -20.25 6.34
N ALA A 52 -3.42 -19.38 6.21
CA ALA A 52 -3.95 -18.57 7.31
C ALA A 52 -4.72 -19.39 8.35
N ASP A 53 -5.33 -20.50 7.92
CA ASP A 53 -6.14 -21.38 8.78
C ASP A 53 -5.30 -22.46 9.48
N CYS A 54 -3.99 -22.54 9.18
CA CYS A 54 -3.10 -23.54 9.75
C CYS A 54 -2.85 -23.29 11.24
N ILE A 55 -3.06 -24.31 12.08
CA ILE A 55 -2.83 -24.24 13.53
C ILE A 55 -1.76 -25.27 13.93
N GLY A 56 -0.76 -24.81 14.68
CA GLY A 56 0.31 -25.67 15.19
C GLY A 56 1.16 -26.28 14.07
N ASP A 57 1.20 -27.61 14.02
CA ASP A 57 2.02 -28.39 13.07
C ASP A 57 1.24 -28.87 11.84
N GLU A 58 0.01 -28.38 11.64
CA GLU A 58 -0.82 -28.77 10.50
C GLU A 58 -0.41 -27.99 9.25
N LEU A 59 -0.35 -28.71 8.14
CA LEU A 59 -0.09 -28.18 6.81
C LEU A 59 -1.40 -28.05 6.03
N PRO A 60 -1.49 -27.09 5.10
CA PRO A 60 -2.70 -26.89 4.32
C PRO A 60 -2.98 -28.05 3.37
N TYR A 61 -4.19 -28.08 2.84
CA TYR A 61 -4.61 -29.05 1.83
C TYR A 61 -3.59 -29.12 0.68
N GLY A 62 -3.23 -30.34 0.29
CA GLY A 62 -2.22 -30.61 -0.75
C GLY A 62 -0.78 -30.62 -0.28
N TRP A 63 -0.49 -30.14 0.94
CA TRP A 63 0.86 -30.18 1.50
C TRP A 63 1.08 -31.40 2.39
N GLU A 64 2.28 -31.97 2.26
CA GLU A 64 2.74 -33.12 3.05
C GLU A 64 4.15 -32.87 3.58
N GLY A 65 4.36 -33.12 4.88
CA GLY A 65 5.67 -33.14 5.49
C GLY A 65 6.26 -34.54 5.42
N CYS A 66 7.40 -34.68 4.75
CA CYS A 66 8.14 -35.93 4.64
C CYS A 66 9.46 -35.85 5.43
N HIS A 67 9.99 -37.00 5.81
CA HIS A 67 11.29 -37.09 6.48
C HIS A 67 12.21 -38.02 5.68
N ASP A 68 13.33 -37.47 5.24
CA ASP A 68 14.42 -38.20 4.64
C ASP A 68 15.56 -38.40 5.65
N PRO A 69 16.19 -39.59 5.74
CA PRO A 69 17.29 -39.83 6.67
C PRO A 69 18.54 -38.96 6.44
N GLU A 70 18.80 -38.51 5.22
CA GLU A 70 19.99 -37.74 4.87
C GLU A 70 19.72 -36.24 4.92
N ILE A 71 18.56 -35.82 4.42
CA ILE A 71 18.21 -34.40 4.22
C ILE A 71 17.41 -33.84 5.42
N GLY A 72 16.70 -34.70 6.15
CA GLY A 72 15.82 -34.32 7.24
C GLY A 72 14.38 -34.06 6.78
N VAL A 73 13.68 -33.14 7.45
CA VAL A 73 12.29 -32.81 7.12
C VAL A 73 12.25 -31.94 5.87
N TYR A 74 11.40 -32.32 4.92
CA TYR A 74 11.11 -31.55 3.72
C TYR A 74 9.60 -31.57 3.44
N TYR A 75 9.15 -30.67 2.58
CA TYR A 75 7.74 -30.44 2.29
C TYR A 75 7.47 -30.69 0.81
N ILE A 76 6.34 -31.36 0.53
CA ILE A 76 5.87 -31.67 -0.81
C ILE A 76 4.52 -30.98 -1.01
N ASP A 77 4.40 -30.22 -2.09
CA ASP A 77 3.15 -29.66 -2.58
C ASP A 77 2.63 -30.54 -3.72
N HIS A 78 1.60 -31.32 -3.45
CA HIS A 78 0.97 -32.20 -4.43
C HIS A 78 0.06 -31.47 -5.43
N ILE A 79 -0.28 -30.21 -5.17
CA ILE A 79 -1.08 -29.40 -6.09
C ILE A 79 -0.18 -28.80 -7.16
N ASN A 80 0.93 -28.20 -6.75
CA ASN A 80 1.90 -27.59 -7.66
C ASN A 80 3.01 -28.55 -8.11
N GLN A 81 3.06 -29.76 -7.56
CA GLN A 81 4.05 -30.80 -7.88
C GLN A 81 5.49 -30.33 -7.62
N VAL A 82 5.70 -29.67 -6.48
CA VAL A 82 7.01 -29.14 -6.06
C VAL A 82 7.43 -29.70 -4.71
N ASN A 83 8.75 -29.77 -4.49
CA ASN A 83 9.36 -30.13 -3.22
C ASN A 83 10.28 -29.01 -2.74
N GLN A 84 10.29 -28.77 -1.43
CA GLN A 84 11.10 -27.73 -0.81
C GLN A 84 11.57 -28.13 0.59
N LEU A 85 12.67 -27.53 1.05
CA LEU A 85 13.23 -27.79 2.39
C LEU A 85 12.59 -26.88 3.44
N GLU A 86 12.29 -25.65 3.05
CA GLU A 86 11.70 -24.62 3.90
C GLU A 86 10.24 -24.93 4.22
N ASP A 87 9.84 -24.69 5.48
CA ASP A 87 8.44 -24.82 5.90
C ASP A 87 7.59 -23.77 5.17
N PRO A 88 6.63 -24.18 4.31
CA PRO A 88 5.85 -23.24 3.50
C PRO A 88 5.02 -22.28 4.36
N ARG A 89 4.71 -22.64 5.61
CA ARG A 89 4.01 -21.76 6.56
C ARG A 89 4.90 -20.65 7.08
N GLN A 90 6.21 -20.90 7.17
CA GLN A 90 7.20 -19.88 7.53
C GLN A 90 7.39 -18.90 6.38
N GLU A 91 7.52 -19.41 5.16
CA GLU A 91 7.60 -18.58 3.96
C GLU A 91 6.37 -17.70 3.81
N TRP A 92 5.17 -18.27 3.93
CA TRP A 92 3.92 -17.52 3.87
C TRP A 92 3.87 -16.42 4.94
N ARG A 93 4.22 -16.73 6.20
CA ARG A 93 4.29 -15.72 7.27
C ARG A 93 5.30 -14.62 6.97
N SER A 94 6.47 -14.99 6.47
CA SER A 94 7.52 -14.03 6.09
C SER A 94 7.07 -13.09 4.98
N GLN A 95 6.40 -13.63 3.95
CA GLN A 95 5.84 -12.84 2.86
C GLN A 95 4.76 -11.87 3.36
N GLN A 96 3.85 -12.33 4.22
CA GLN A 96 2.83 -11.46 4.81
C GLN A 96 3.45 -10.35 5.67
N GLU A 97 4.44 -10.68 6.50
CA GLU A 97 5.15 -9.71 7.31
C GLU A 97 5.89 -8.68 6.44
N HIS A 98 6.53 -9.12 5.36
CA HIS A 98 7.21 -8.25 4.42
C HIS A 98 6.23 -7.27 3.76
N MET A 99 5.12 -7.77 3.22
CA MET A 99 4.07 -6.95 2.62
C MET A 99 3.54 -5.89 3.59
N LEU A 100 3.27 -6.26 4.84
CA LEU A 100 2.79 -5.31 5.86
C LEU A 100 3.85 -4.26 6.22
N LYS A 101 5.14 -4.64 6.24
CA LYS A 101 6.24 -3.69 6.44
C LYS A 101 6.32 -2.68 5.30
N GLU A 102 6.22 -3.12 4.05
CA GLU A 102 6.25 -2.22 2.89
C GLU A 102 5.09 -1.23 2.90
N TYR A 103 3.89 -1.71 3.23
CA TYR A 103 2.72 -0.85 3.37
C TYR A 103 2.90 0.18 4.50
N LEU A 104 3.43 -0.25 5.65
CA LEU A 104 3.71 0.65 6.77
C LEU A 104 4.72 1.74 6.39
N THR A 105 5.81 1.37 5.71
CA THR A 105 6.81 2.34 5.22
C THR A 105 6.17 3.34 4.27
N THR A 106 5.42 2.87 3.28
CA THR A 106 4.74 3.75 2.32
C THR A 106 3.78 4.72 3.02
N ALA A 107 3.00 4.22 3.99
CA ALA A 107 2.08 5.06 4.75
C ALA A 107 2.80 6.10 5.63
N GLN A 108 3.99 5.78 6.14
CA GLN A 108 4.82 6.72 6.90
C GLN A 108 5.37 7.82 6.00
N ASP A 109 5.85 7.47 4.81
CA ASP A 109 6.35 8.43 3.82
C ASP A 109 5.25 9.38 3.35
N ASP A 110 4.07 8.84 3.06
CA ASP A 110 2.88 9.63 2.69
C ASP A 110 2.46 10.60 3.81
N LEU A 111 2.50 10.12 5.06
CA LEU A 111 2.19 10.96 6.22
C LEU A 111 3.22 12.09 6.37
N GLN A 112 4.48 11.79 6.17
CA GLN A 112 5.57 12.77 6.25
C GLN A 112 5.43 13.83 5.14
N ALA A 113 5.20 13.42 3.89
CA ALA A 113 4.93 14.33 2.78
C ALA A 113 3.72 15.23 3.05
N LYS A 114 2.65 14.68 3.63
CA LYS A 114 1.47 15.47 4.02
C LYS A 114 1.80 16.50 5.10
N LYS A 115 2.63 16.18 6.07
CA LYS A 115 3.09 17.13 7.11
C LYS A 115 3.89 18.26 6.50
N GLU A 116 4.78 17.98 5.56
CA GLU A 116 5.57 19.00 4.85
C GLU A 116 4.66 19.92 4.04
N ILE A 117 3.71 19.36 3.28
CA ILE A 117 2.72 20.14 2.55
C ILE A 117 1.89 21.02 3.49
N TYR A 118 1.50 20.47 4.64
CA TYR A 118 0.76 21.22 5.66
C TYR A 118 1.57 22.40 6.19
N SER A 119 2.83 22.19 6.56
CA SER A 119 3.75 23.25 7.02
C SER A 119 3.89 24.37 5.98
N VAL A 120 4.09 24.01 4.71
CA VAL A 120 4.21 24.99 3.62
C VAL A 120 2.91 25.79 3.45
N LYS A 121 1.74 25.15 3.63
CA LYS A 121 0.45 25.84 3.56
C LYS A 121 0.26 26.80 4.73
N GLU A 122 0.70 26.44 5.92
CA GLU A 122 0.67 27.31 7.10
C GLU A 122 1.54 28.57 6.89
N GLU A 123 2.77 28.40 6.42
CA GLU A 123 3.65 29.52 6.07
C GLU A 123 3.05 30.42 4.98
N ARG A 124 2.50 29.82 3.91
CA ARG A 124 1.85 30.58 2.83
C ARG A 124 0.61 31.34 3.32
N LEU A 125 -0.12 30.78 4.27
CA LEU A 125 -1.29 31.43 4.86
C LEU A 125 -0.87 32.68 5.65
N ILE A 126 0.19 32.59 6.44
CA ILE A 126 0.76 33.73 7.18
C ILE A 126 1.15 34.84 6.21
N LEU A 127 1.90 34.52 5.16
CA LEU A 127 2.30 35.50 4.15
C LEU A 127 1.09 36.17 3.46
N ALA A 128 0.06 35.39 3.14
CA ALA A 128 -1.16 35.94 2.55
C ALA A 128 -1.93 36.86 3.52
N GLN A 129 -1.92 36.55 4.82
CA GLN A 129 -2.50 37.41 5.85
C GLN A 129 -1.72 38.73 5.99
N ASP A 130 -0.39 38.69 5.99
CA ASP A 130 0.46 39.87 6.04
C ASP A 130 0.25 40.78 4.82
N GLU A 131 0.21 40.20 3.62
CA GLU A 131 -0.08 40.94 2.38
C GLU A 131 -1.47 41.59 2.43
N TYR A 132 -2.47 40.88 2.93
CA TYR A 132 -3.83 41.40 3.09
C TYR A 132 -3.89 42.56 4.10
N GLN A 133 -3.22 42.43 5.24
CA GLN A 133 -3.16 43.48 6.26
C GLN A 133 -2.49 44.74 5.71
N HIS A 134 -1.36 44.60 5.03
CA HIS A 134 -0.67 45.71 4.38
C HIS A 134 -1.54 46.41 3.33
N LEU A 135 -2.29 45.66 2.50
CA LEU A 135 -3.24 46.23 1.54
C LEU A 135 -4.38 46.99 2.24
N THR A 136 -4.83 46.49 3.39
CA THR A 136 -5.86 47.15 4.20
C THR A 136 -5.35 48.46 4.79
N ASP A 137 -4.14 48.47 5.35
CA ASP A 137 -3.51 49.65 5.95
C ASP A 137 -3.20 50.75 4.92
N THR A 138 -2.71 50.37 3.73
CA THR A 138 -2.50 51.32 2.64
C THR A 138 -3.82 51.94 2.15
N LEU A 139 -4.89 51.14 2.07
CA LEU A 139 -6.22 51.62 1.71
C LEU A 139 -6.80 52.56 2.78
N THR A 140 -6.67 52.24 4.06
CA THR A 140 -7.15 53.10 5.16
C THR A 140 -6.35 54.40 5.23
N GLY A 141 -5.01 54.34 5.10
CA GLY A 141 -4.15 55.51 5.03
C GLY A 141 -4.46 56.43 3.84
N TRP A 142 -4.77 55.87 2.67
CA TRP A 142 -5.22 56.64 1.51
C TRP A 142 -6.59 57.30 1.74
N LYS A 143 -7.54 56.57 2.32
CA LYS A 143 -8.86 57.13 2.70
C LYS A 143 -8.70 58.27 3.71
N SER A 144 -7.89 58.11 4.74
CA SER A 144 -7.60 59.16 5.74
C SER A 144 -6.92 60.38 5.11
N SER A 145 -5.96 60.17 4.22
CA SER A 145 -5.30 61.25 3.47
C SER A 145 -6.23 62.00 2.51
N ARG A 146 -7.29 61.35 2.01
CA ARG A 146 -8.36 62.01 1.23
C ARG A 146 -9.33 62.81 2.10
N THR A 147 -9.47 62.48 3.38
CA THR A 147 -10.29 63.27 4.31
C THR A 147 -9.59 64.53 4.82
N SER A 148 -8.25 64.55 4.84
CA SER A 148 -7.44 65.74 5.16
C SER A 148 -7.15 66.65 3.94
N LEU A 149 -7.38 66.16 2.72
CA LEU A 149 -7.33 66.92 1.47
C LEU A 149 -8.72 67.26 0.92
N ALA A 150 -9.76 67.30 1.76
CA ALA A 150 -11.00 68.02 1.46
C ALA A 150 -10.82 69.56 1.44
N SER A 151 -9.59 70.00 1.14
CA SER A 151 -9.26 71.31 0.58
C SER A 151 -9.10 71.14 -0.93
N ASN A 152 -10.17 71.46 -1.66
CA ASN A 152 -10.28 71.63 -3.12
C ASN A 152 -8.97 71.57 -3.94
N SER A 153 -8.78 70.56 -4.80
CA SER A 153 -8.39 70.77 -6.23
C SER A 153 -8.25 69.48 -7.07
N SER A 154 -8.78 69.59 -8.30
CA SER A 154 -8.55 68.86 -9.56
C SER A 154 -8.89 67.35 -9.70
N VAL A 155 -10.02 67.14 -10.38
CA VAL A 155 -10.31 65.97 -11.23
C VAL A 155 -9.15 65.72 -12.19
N GLY A 156 -8.45 64.59 -12.08
CA GLY A 156 -7.42 64.24 -13.09
C GLY A 156 -6.67 62.92 -12.94
N SER A 157 -6.45 62.38 -11.74
CA SER A 157 -5.45 61.30 -11.58
C SER A 157 -5.99 59.87 -11.77
N LYS A 158 -7.32 59.68 -11.89
CA LYS A 158 -7.93 58.33 -12.06
C LYS A 158 -7.63 57.65 -13.40
N TYR A 159 -7.08 58.37 -14.36
CA TYR A 159 -6.70 57.87 -15.70
C TYR A 159 -5.30 58.32 -16.08
N ASP A 160 -4.41 58.55 -15.11
CA ASP A 160 -3.02 58.85 -15.40
C ASP A 160 -2.34 57.61 -16.03
N PRO A 161 -1.95 57.67 -17.33
CA PRO A 161 -1.41 56.52 -18.04
C PRO A 161 -0.10 56.00 -17.44
N ASP A 162 0.68 56.87 -16.80
CA ASP A 162 2.00 56.50 -16.30
C ASP A 162 1.90 55.81 -14.92
N LEU A 163 0.90 56.18 -14.14
CA LEU A 163 0.57 55.49 -12.88
C LEU A 163 0.05 54.07 -13.15
N LEU A 164 -0.82 53.91 -14.15
CA LEU A 164 -1.33 52.60 -14.56
C LEU A 164 -0.22 51.69 -15.10
N LYS A 165 0.73 52.24 -15.86
CA LYS A 165 1.92 51.49 -16.31
C LYS A 165 2.78 51.05 -15.14
N ALA A 166 2.98 51.91 -14.14
CA ALA A 166 3.77 51.58 -12.95
C ALA A 166 3.11 50.46 -12.13
N ASP A 167 1.79 50.50 -11.96
CA ASP A 167 1.04 49.46 -11.25
C ASP A 167 1.05 48.12 -11.99
N VAL A 168 0.85 48.13 -13.31
CA VAL A 168 0.95 46.93 -14.16
C VAL A 168 2.36 46.35 -14.09
N HIS A 169 3.39 47.20 -14.09
CA HIS A 169 4.78 46.75 -13.97
C HIS A 169 5.06 46.11 -12.60
N HIS A 170 4.58 46.70 -11.51
CA HIS A 170 4.69 46.10 -10.17
C HIS A 170 3.92 44.78 -10.06
N ALA A 171 2.72 44.68 -10.63
CA ALA A 171 1.94 43.44 -10.67
C ALA A 171 2.66 42.34 -11.45
N LYS A 172 3.26 42.65 -12.61
CA LYS A 172 4.06 41.70 -13.40
C LYS A 172 5.29 41.20 -12.63
N LYS A 173 5.98 42.08 -11.89
CA LYS A 173 7.10 41.68 -11.02
C LYS A 173 6.67 40.76 -9.88
N ARG A 174 5.49 40.99 -9.28
CA ARG A 174 4.96 40.11 -8.22
C ARG A 174 4.64 38.72 -8.77
N VAL A 175 3.96 38.63 -9.91
CA VAL A 175 3.64 37.34 -10.56
C VAL A 175 4.91 36.58 -10.98
N ALA A 176 5.95 37.27 -11.46
CA ALA A 176 7.21 36.64 -11.84
C ALA A 176 7.96 36.01 -10.64
N ARG A 177 7.75 36.50 -9.42
CA ARG A 177 8.33 35.93 -8.19
C ARG A 177 7.57 34.72 -7.67
N LEU A 178 6.30 34.59 -8.04
CA LEU A 178 5.43 33.47 -7.68
C LEU A 178 5.51 32.32 -8.71
N ARG A 179 6.09 32.58 -9.89
CA ARG A 179 6.34 31.53 -10.88
C ARG A 179 7.50 30.65 -10.39
N PRO A 180 7.31 29.33 -10.24
CA PRO A 180 8.40 28.43 -9.87
C PRO A 180 9.53 28.56 -10.89
N ARG A 181 10.77 28.72 -10.44
CA ARG A 181 11.93 28.43 -11.28
C ARG A 181 11.83 26.95 -11.64
N ALA A 182 11.43 26.66 -12.88
CA ALA A 182 11.70 25.35 -13.46
C ALA A 182 13.22 25.14 -13.32
N GLY A 183 13.60 24.11 -12.56
CA GLY A 183 14.99 23.68 -12.46
C GLY A 183 15.52 23.30 -13.85
N PRO A 184 16.85 23.35 -14.06
CA PRO A 184 17.43 22.95 -15.32
C PRO A 184 17.15 21.46 -15.56
N ASP A 185 16.75 21.14 -16.79
CA ASP A 185 16.81 19.79 -17.37
C ASP A 185 18.15 19.15 -17.02
N GLN A 186 18.12 18.03 -16.31
CA GLN A 186 19.22 17.06 -16.32
C GLN A 186 18.90 16.06 -17.43
N SER A 187 19.65 16.16 -18.52
CA SER A 187 19.85 15.09 -19.51
C SER A 187 20.87 14.09 -19.02
#